data_AF-A0A3M7JCJ2-F1
#
_entry.id   AF-A0A3M7JCJ2-F1
#
_cell.length_a   1.000
_cell.length_b   1.000
_cell.length_c   1.000
_cell.angle_alpha   90.00
_cell.angle_beta   90.00
_cell.angle_gamma   90.00
#
_symmetry.space_group_name_H-M   'P 1'
#
loop_
_entity.id
_entity.type
_entity.pdbx_description
1 polymer ?
#
loop_
_entity_poly.entity_id
_entity_poly.type
_entity_poly.pdbx_seq_one_letter_code
_entity_poly.pdbx_strand_id
1 'polypeptide(L)'
;MPNQLCQAKSLIQDLAGYSFRSENILHDALDTTGLRVQQSNQRMALFGDAILKFVILGDWYPTSTPKACVLTNPGHRGPVSQATLSTTVEAIIGAVYLDSEKNLDAVRTFMEALGLTISGHR
;
A
#
# COMPACT_ATOMS: atom_id res chain seq x y z
N MET A 1 -14.08 -9.51 -15.36
CA MET A 1 -12.86 -10.35 -15.40
C MET A 1 -12.58 -10.90 -14.00
N PRO A 2 -13.20 -12.02 -13.59
CA PRO A 2 -13.06 -12.56 -12.22
C PRO A 2 -11.66 -13.12 -11.89
N ASN A 3 -10.83 -13.40 -12.90
CA ASN A 3 -9.51 -14.02 -12.72
C ASN A 3 -8.47 -13.09 -12.04
N GLN A 4 -8.56 -11.77 -12.25
CA GLN A 4 -7.55 -10.82 -11.74
C GLN A 4 -7.65 -10.61 -10.22
N LEU A 5 -8.86 -10.63 -9.65
CA LEU A 5 -9.07 -10.51 -8.21
C LEU A 5 -8.49 -11.73 -7.48
N CYS A 6 -8.76 -12.93 -7.99
CA CYS A 6 -8.22 -14.17 -7.44
C CYS A 6 -6.69 -14.20 -7.51
N GLN A 7 -6.10 -13.76 -8.62
CA GLN A 7 -4.65 -13.64 -8.77
C GLN A 7 -4.05 -12.64 -7.78
N ALA A 8 -4.63 -11.45 -7.67
CA ALA A 8 -4.15 -10.44 -6.72
C ALA A 8 -4.25 -10.92 -5.27
N LYS A 9 -5.35 -11.59 -4.91
CA LYS A 9 -5.54 -12.18 -3.58
C LYS A 9 -4.46 -13.23 -3.28
N SER A 10 -4.19 -14.14 -4.22
CA SER A 10 -3.12 -15.14 -4.06
C SER A 10 -1.76 -14.47 -3.92
N LEU A 11 -1.43 -13.52 -4.80
CA LEU A 11 -0.15 -12.83 -4.76
C LEU A 11 0.08 -12.08 -3.45
N ILE A 12 -0.93 -11.40 -2.92
CA ILE A 12 -0.81 -10.69 -1.64
C ILE A 12 -0.65 -11.67 -0.48
N GLN A 13 -1.37 -12.79 -0.51
CA GLN A 13 -1.22 -13.85 0.47
C GLN A 13 0.17 -14.49 0.42
N ASP A 14 0.70 -14.76 -0.78
CA ASP A 14 1.99 -15.41 -0.99
C ASP A 14 3.16 -14.47 -0.65
N LEU A 15 3.03 -13.19 -1.01
CA LEU A 15 4.09 -12.19 -0.82
C LEU A 15 4.15 -11.68 0.62
N ALA A 16 3.01 -11.34 1.20
CA ALA A 16 2.92 -10.63 2.47
C ALA A 16 2.25 -11.43 3.60
N GLY A 17 1.78 -12.65 3.33
CA GLY A 17 1.06 -13.45 4.31
C GLY A 17 -0.33 -12.91 4.67
N TYR A 18 -0.81 -11.87 3.97
CA TYR A 18 -2.04 -11.17 4.33
C TYR A 18 -3.26 -11.74 3.57
N SER A 19 -4.31 -12.08 4.32
CA SER A 19 -5.59 -12.55 3.77
C SER A 19 -6.68 -11.51 3.98
N PHE A 20 -7.25 -11.01 2.89
CA PHE A 20 -8.38 -10.08 2.95
C PHE A 20 -9.64 -10.76 3.48
N ARG A 21 -10.25 -10.16 4.50
CA ARG A 21 -11.57 -10.56 5.02
C ARG A 21 -12.69 -10.14 4.07
N SER A 22 -12.56 -8.97 3.44
CA SER A 22 -13.52 -8.38 2.52
C SER A 22 -12.96 -8.28 1.11
N GLU A 23 -13.45 -9.14 0.22
CA GLU A 23 -13.09 -9.08 -1.21
C GLU A 23 -13.54 -7.79 -1.88
N ASN A 24 -14.57 -7.12 -1.34
CA ASN A 24 -15.04 -5.84 -1.86
C ASN A 24 -13.98 -4.74 -1.66
N ILE A 25 -13.28 -4.74 -0.52
CA ILE A 25 -12.21 -3.77 -0.24
C ILE A 25 -11.03 -3.97 -1.20
N LEU A 26 -10.60 -5.23 -1.40
CA LEU A 26 -9.55 -5.55 -2.36
C LEU A 26 -9.98 -5.19 -3.80
N HIS A 27 -11.21 -5.50 -4.17
CA HIS A 27 -11.71 -5.21 -5.50
C HIS A 27 -11.80 -3.70 -5.76
N ASP A 28 -12.18 -2.91 -4.78
CA ASP A 28 -12.22 -1.45 -4.88
C ASP A 28 -10.80 -0.85 -4.99
N ALA A 29 -9.83 -1.44 -4.30
CA ALA A 29 -8.42 -1.07 -4.44
C ALA A 29 -7.83 -1.46 -5.81
N LEU A 30 -8.36 -2.47 -6.50
CA LEU A 30 -7.90 -2.87 -7.83
C LEU A 30 -8.69 -2.23 -8.97
N ASP A 31 -9.84 -1.60 -8.69
CA ASP A 31 -10.67 -0.95 -9.72
C ASP A 31 -10.10 0.41 -10.15
N THR A 32 -9.10 0.37 -11.02
CA THR A 32 -8.54 1.57 -11.67
C THR A 32 -9.46 2.16 -12.73
N THR A 33 -10.50 1.45 -13.15
CA THR A 33 -11.43 1.89 -14.19
C THR A 33 -12.46 2.90 -13.67
N GLY A 34 -12.71 2.89 -12.36
CA GLY A 34 -13.73 3.73 -11.71
C GLY A 34 -15.16 3.37 -12.12
N LEU A 35 -15.36 2.21 -12.77
CA LEU A 35 -16.66 1.77 -13.28
C LEU A 35 -17.60 1.25 -12.19
N ARG A 36 -17.06 0.69 -11.10
CA ARG A 36 -17.91 0.23 -9.97
C ARG A 36 -18.26 1.38 -9.05
N VAL A 37 -17.23 2.06 -8.56
CA VAL A 37 -17.33 3.18 -7.64
C VAL A 37 -16.39 4.24 -8.14
N GLN A 38 -16.95 5.43 -8.43
CA GLN A 38 -16.20 6.54 -9.01
C GLN A 38 -14.99 6.86 -8.14
N GLN A 39 -13.79 6.77 -8.73
CA GLN A 39 -12.50 7.04 -8.10
C GLN A 39 -12.18 6.17 -6.86
N SER A 40 -12.76 4.97 -6.71
CA SER A 40 -12.54 4.15 -5.50
C SER A 40 -11.05 3.84 -5.27
N ASN A 41 -10.37 3.34 -6.30
CA ASN A 41 -8.92 3.10 -6.24
C ASN A 41 -8.14 4.39 -5.93
N GLN A 42 -8.46 5.52 -6.57
CA GLN A 42 -7.74 6.78 -6.36
C GLN A 42 -7.93 7.35 -4.95
N ARG A 43 -9.15 7.26 -4.40
CA ARG A 43 -9.45 7.66 -3.03
C ARG A 43 -8.76 6.76 -2.02
N MET A 44 -8.74 5.45 -2.30
CA MET A 44 -8.03 4.46 -1.50
C MET A 44 -6.51 4.70 -1.54
N ALA A 45 -5.96 5.05 -2.70
CA ALA A 45 -4.56 5.38 -2.88
C ALA A 45 -4.16 6.63 -2.10
N LEU A 46 -4.95 7.71 -2.20
CA LEU A 46 -4.68 8.92 -1.42
C LEU A 46 -4.71 8.66 0.08
N PHE A 47 -5.63 7.83 0.54
CA PHE A 47 -5.68 7.40 1.93
C PHE A 47 -4.48 6.53 2.32
N GLY A 48 -4.11 5.58 1.46
CA GLY A 48 -2.96 4.70 1.66
C GLY A 48 -1.61 5.42 1.62
N ASP A 49 -1.44 6.48 0.82
CA ASP A 49 -0.27 7.35 0.82
C ASP A 49 -0.07 8.03 2.19
N ALA A 50 -1.16 8.46 2.83
CA ALA A 50 -1.08 9.02 4.18
C ALA A 50 -0.63 7.96 5.21
N ILE A 51 -1.14 6.72 5.10
CA ILE A 51 -0.74 5.60 5.96
C ILE A 51 0.73 5.21 5.72
N LEU A 52 1.15 5.09 4.45
CA LEU A 52 2.52 4.81 4.05
C LEU A 52 3.48 5.82 4.69
N LYS A 53 3.19 7.12 4.54
CA LYS A 53 3.97 8.21 5.15
C LYS A 53 3.96 8.12 6.67
N PHE A 54 2.82 7.82 7.29
CA PHE A 54 2.72 7.70 8.74
C PHE A 54 3.63 6.59 9.28
N VAL A 55 3.61 5.41 8.66
CA VAL A 55 4.45 4.27 9.06
C VAL A 55 5.94 4.59 8.86
N ILE A 56 6.33 5.08 7.68
CA ILE A 56 7.72 5.46 7.37
C ILE A 56 8.23 6.53 8.35
N LEU A 57 7.44 7.57 8.60
CA LEU A 57 7.82 8.65 9.51
C LEU A 57 7.83 8.18 10.97
N GLY A 58 6.94 7.28 11.35
CA GLY A 58 6.93 6.67 12.69
C GLY A 58 8.19 5.88 12.97
N ASP A 59 8.72 5.16 11.97
CA ASP A 59 9.99 4.42 12.09
C ASP A 59 11.19 5.34 12.11
N TRP A 60 11.16 6.37 11.28
CA TRP A 60 12.26 7.30 11.14
C TRP A 60 12.38 8.27 12.31
N TYR A 61 11.27 8.81 12.83
CA TYR A 61 11.27 9.85 13.86
C TYR A 61 12.11 9.54 15.11
N PRO A 62 12.12 8.32 15.67
CA PRO A 62 12.99 7.99 16.79
C PRO A 62 14.47 7.83 16.40
N THR A 63 14.81 7.79 15.11
CA THR A 63 16.20 7.68 14.64
C THR A 63 16.88 9.04 14.65
N SER A 64 18.20 9.06 14.93
CA SER A 64 19.02 10.26 14.79
C SER A 64 19.44 10.56 13.34
N THR A 65 18.77 9.94 12.36
CA THR A 65 19.16 10.07 10.95
C THR A 65 18.60 11.36 10.34
N PRO A 66 19.40 12.13 9.57
CA PRO A 66 18.92 13.34 8.94
C PRO A 66 17.79 13.07 7.94
N LYS A 67 16.81 13.99 7.90
CA LYS A 67 15.61 13.94 7.05
C LYS A 67 15.89 13.65 5.56
N ALA A 68 17.05 14.10 5.05
CA ALA A 68 17.46 13.90 3.67
C ALA A 68 17.66 12.42 3.27
N CYS A 69 17.88 11.52 4.23
CA CYS A 69 18.06 10.09 3.97
C CYS A 69 16.73 9.33 3.78
N VAL A 70 15.60 9.91 4.20
CA VAL A 70 14.31 9.21 4.30
C VAL A 70 13.24 9.75 3.37
N LEU A 71 13.32 11.02 2.97
CA LEU A 71 12.37 11.64 2.04
C LEU A 71 12.71 11.37 0.57
N THR A 72 12.66 10.11 0.18
CA THR A 72 12.38 9.75 -1.21
C THR A 72 10.97 9.20 -1.25
N ASN A 73 10.01 10.02 -1.71
CA ASN A 73 8.70 9.50 -2.10
C ASN A 73 8.93 8.51 -3.25
N PRO A 74 8.76 7.19 -3.04
CA PRO A 74 9.02 6.20 -4.07
C PRO A 74 8.13 6.40 -5.31
N GLY A 75 6.93 6.97 -5.12
CA GLY A 75 5.93 7.21 -6.15
C GLY A 75 6.14 8.41 -7.06
N HIS A 76 7.14 9.28 -6.80
CA HIS A 76 7.35 10.53 -7.56
C HIS A 76 8.62 10.58 -8.43
N ARG A 77 9.30 9.45 -8.68
CA ARG A 77 10.43 9.40 -9.63
C ARG A 77 9.99 8.95 -11.04
N GLY A 78 9.72 9.91 -11.94
CA GLY A 78 9.86 9.76 -13.40
C GLY A 78 8.56 9.71 -14.24
N PRO A 79 8.66 9.96 -15.57
CA PRO A 79 7.50 10.13 -16.43
C PRO A 79 6.89 8.79 -16.85
N VAL A 80 5.76 8.46 -16.20
CA VAL A 80 4.64 7.61 -16.68
C VAL A 80 4.98 6.16 -17.11
N SER A 81 5.05 5.30 -16.10
CA SER A 81 4.37 3.99 -15.98
C SER A 81 4.35 3.54 -14.50
N GLN A 82 5.16 4.20 -13.66
CA GLN A 82 5.20 4.12 -12.20
C GLN A 82 3.96 4.67 -11.48
N ALA A 83 3.26 5.68 -12.02
CA ALA A 83 2.16 6.32 -11.29
C ALA A 83 0.98 5.38 -11.02
N THR A 84 0.59 4.53 -11.98
CA THR A 84 -0.51 3.56 -11.80
C THR A 84 -0.10 2.40 -10.88
N LEU A 85 1.14 1.92 -10.97
CA LEU A 85 1.67 0.92 -10.05
C LEU A 85 1.78 1.49 -8.63
N SER A 86 2.29 2.71 -8.47
CA SER A 86 2.33 3.44 -7.19
C SER A 86 0.93 3.64 -6.63
N THR A 87 -0.03 4.08 -7.45
CA THR A 87 -1.43 4.28 -7.03
C THR A 87 -2.07 2.95 -6.61
N THR A 88 -1.77 1.85 -7.29
CA THR A 88 -2.28 0.52 -6.92
C THR A 88 -1.66 0.03 -5.62
N VAL A 89 -0.35 0.19 -5.43
CA VAL A 89 0.33 -0.18 -4.17
C VAL A 89 -0.20 0.65 -3.01
N GLU A 90 -0.33 1.96 -3.17
CA GLU A 90 -0.93 2.85 -2.17
C GLU A 90 -2.38 2.45 -1.87
N ALA A 91 -3.18 2.14 -2.90
CA ALA A 91 -4.55 1.67 -2.70
C ALA A 91 -4.61 0.34 -1.93
N ILE A 92 -3.71 -0.59 -2.22
CA ILE A 92 -3.62 -1.86 -1.48
C ILE A 92 -3.19 -1.62 -0.04
N ILE A 93 -2.25 -0.71 0.23
CA ILE A 93 -1.88 -0.31 1.61
C ILE A 93 -3.10 0.24 2.35
N GLY A 94 -3.87 1.14 1.72
CA GLY A 94 -5.11 1.67 2.29
C GLY A 94 -6.15 0.56 2.54
N ALA A 95 -6.27 -0.39 1.62
CA ALA A 95 -7.15 -1.54 1.74
C ALA A 95 -6.76 -2.49 2.87
N VAL A 96 -5.46 -2.81 3.04
CA VAL A 96 -4.96 -3.60 4.16
C VAL A 96 -5.27 -2.90 5.49
N TYR A 97 -5.07 -1.58 5.57
CA TYR A 97 -5.40 -0.83 6.77
C TYR A 97 -6.90 -0.89 7.11
N LEU A 98 -7.79 -0.73 6.12
CA LEU A 98 -9.24 -0.79 6.36
C LEU A 98 -9.72 -2.21 6.67
N ASP A 99 -9.28 -3.21 5.89
CA ASP A 99 -9.67 -4.59 6.06
C ASP A 99 -9.17 -5.17 7.39
N SER A 100 -8.00 -4.72 7.86
CA SER A 100 -7.43 -5.11 9.16
C SER A 100 -7.99 -4.37 10.38
N GLU A 101 -9.07 -3.60 10.24
CA GLU A 101 -9.64 -2.76 11.31
C GLU A 101 -8.64 -1.74 11.88
N LYS A 102 -7.91 -1.08 10.97
CA LYS A 102 -6.92 -0.02 11.26
C LYS A 102 -5.66 -0.52 11.98
N ASN A 103 -5.30 -1.79 11.78
CA ASN A 103 -4.11 -2.39 12.38
C ASN A 103 -2.84 -1.97 11.61
N LEU A 104 -2.02 -1.13 12.24
CA LEU A 104 -0.76 -0.65 11.65
C LEU A 104 0.32 -1.74 11.57
N ASP A 105 0.28 -2.77 12.43
CA ASP A 105 1.23 -3.88 12.35
C ASP A 105 0.98 -4.72 11.10
N ALA A 106 -0.29 -4.94 10.74
CA ALA A 106 -0.64 -5.62 9.49
C ALA A 106 -0.14 -4.84 8.26
N VAL A 107 -0.27 -3.50 8.29
CA VAL A 107 0.27 -2.63 7.24
C VAL A 107 1.80 -2.68 7.20
N ARG A 108 2.46 -2.66 8.36
CA ARG A 108 3.91 -2.75 8.46
C ARG A 108 4.44 -4.06 7.90
N THR A 109 3.87 -5.20 8.28
CA THR A 109 4.22 -6.51 7.72
C THR A 109 4.03 -6.53 6.20
N PHE A 110 2.93 -5.95 5.70
CA PHE A 110 2.72 -5.83 4.27
C PHE A 110 3.76 -4.95 3.57
N MET A 111 4.12 -3.80 4.16
CA MET A 111 5.16 -2.91 3.64
C MET A 111 6.56 -3.53 3.70
N GLU A 112 6.87 -4.31 4.74
CA GLU A 112 8.14 -5.06 4.88
C GLU A 112 8.28 -6.11 3.78
N ALA A 113 7.20 -6.85 3.49
CA ALA A 113 7.17 -7.83 2.40
C ALA A 113 7.41 -7.19 1.02
N LEU A 114 7.04 -5.91 0.86
CA LEU A 114 7.30 -5.11 -0.34
C LEU A 114 8.66 -4.40 -0.34
N GLY A 115 9.44 -4.49 0.74
CA GLY A 115 10.71 -3.75 0.88
C GLY A 115 10.53 -2.23 0.96
N LEU A 116 9.38 -1.75 1.44
CA LEU A 116 9.03 -0.33 1.52
C LEU A 116 9.31 0.30 2.90
N THR A 117 9.71 -0.49 3.88
CA THR A 117 10.10 0.01 5.20
C THR A 117 11.57 0.40 5.24
N ILE A 118 11.89 1.36 6.11
CA ILE A 118 13.28 1.71 6.41
C ILE A 118 13.82 0.53 7.22
N SER A 119 14.36 -0.47 6.54
CA SER A 119 15.02 -1.59 7.18
C SER A 119 16.26 -1.08 7.92
N GLY A 120 16.09 -0.75 9.21
CA GLY A 120 17.18 -0.82 10.15
C GLY A 120 17.61 -2.27 10.22
N HIS A 121 18.85 -2.57 9.81
CA HIS A 121 19.46 -3.88 9.98
C HIS A 121 19.12 -4.46 11.37
N ARG A 122 18.48 -5.63 11.36
CA ARG A 122 18.48 -6.50 12.53
C ARG A 122 19.83 -7.21 12.62
#